data_AF-A0A6S4GRJ0-F1
#
_entry.id   AF-A0A6S4GRJ0-F1
#
_cell.length_a   1.000
_cell.length_b   1.000
_cell.length_c   1.000
_cell.angle_alpha   90.00
_cell.angle_beta   90.00
_cell.angle_gamma   90.00
#
_symmetry.space_group_name_H-M   'P 1'
#
loop_
_entity.id
_entity.type
_entity.pdbx_description
1 polymer ?
#
loop_
_entity_poly.entity_id
_entity_poly.type
_entity_poly.pdbx_seq_one_letter_code
_entity_poly.pdbx_strand_id
1 'polypeptide(L)'
;MRKLGIYLIVISGAILIAPFMVDQLFFFFFIGKIPFTNIHLSAISMVIFWAATIPLAIILRKSLSALVWKIIDVASELTQRRINRTFRQFTPDRKNELALVATYLLYQTKKSEPGSNIEPQKLAPSLT
;
A
#
# COMPACT_ATOMS: atom_id res chain seq x y z
N MET A 1 1.29 -21.09 -7.01
CA MET A 1 2.59 -21.03 -7.72
C MET A 1 2.53 -20.38 -9.10
N ARG A 2 1.54 -20.67 -9.98
CA ARG A 2 1.50 -20.18 -11.38
C ARG A 2 1.64 -18.66 -11.56
N LYS A 3 1.01 -17.85 -10.70
CA LYS A 3 1.08 -16.38 -10.77
C LYS A 3 2.49 -15.85 -10.47
N LEU A 4 3.19 -16.47 -9.52
CA LEU A 4 4.53 -16.05 -9.11
C LEU A 4 5.57 -16.29 -10.22
N GLY A 5 5.45 -17.43 -10.93
CA GLY A 5 6.27 -17.70 -12.11
C GLY A 5 6.05 -16.68 -13.24
N ILE A 6 4.81 -16.25 -13.48
CA ILE A 6 4.51 -15.22 -14.48
C ILE A 6 5.17 -13.89 -14.09
N TYR A 7 5.08 -13.46 -12.83
CA TYR A 7 5.74 -12.24 -12.37
C TYR A 7 7.26 -12.32 -12.52
N LEU A 8 7.87 -13.45 -12.18
CA LEU A 8 9.31 -13.66 -12.33
C LEU A 8 9.76 -13.57 -13.78
N ILE A 9 9.02 -14.17 -14.70
CA ILE A 9 9.32 -14.10 -16.15
C ILE A 9 9.20 -12.66 -16.65
N VAL A 10 8.14 -11.94 -16.26
CA VAL A 10 7.93 -10.54 -16.67
C VAL A 10 9.04 -9.64 -16.11
N ILE A 11 9.41 -9.79 -14.83
CA ILE A 11 10.46 -8.99 -14.20
C ILE A 11 11.82 -9.30 -14.85
N SER A 12 12.14 -10.58 -15.06
CA SER A 12 13.41 -10.98 -15.68
C SER A 12 13.50 -10.50 -17.13
N GLY A 13 12.41 -10.60 -17.89
CA GLY A 13 12.33 -10.05 -19.25
C GLY A 13 12.50 -8.54 -19.27
N ALA A 14 11.88 -7.83 -18.33
CA ALA A 14 12.04 -6.37 -18.21
C ALA A 14 13.49 -5.99 -17.87
N ILE A 15 14.15 -6.71 -16.96
CA ILE A 15 15.56 -6.47 -16.60
C ILE A 15 16.49 -6.73 -17.79
N LEU A 16 16.21 -7.75 -18.60
CA LEU A 16 17.02 -8.08 -19.78
C LEU A 16 16.92 -7.00 -20.88
N ILE A 17 15.73 -6.41 -21.06
CA ILE A 17 15.48 -5.38 -22.07
C ILE A 17 15.91 -3.99 -21.57
N ALA A 18 15.88 -3.77 -20.25
CA ALA A 18 16.21 -2.49 -19.63
C ALA A 18 17.55 -1.88 -20.09
N PRO A 19 18.71 -2.58 -20.05
CA PRO A 19 19.98 -1.96 -20.46
C PRO A 19 19.96 -1.51 -21.92
N PHE A 20 19.43 -2.32 -22.83
CA PHE A 20 19.30 -1.96 -24.24
C PHE A 20 18.42 -0.72 -24.45
N MET A 21 17.35 -0.62 -23.66
CA MET A 21 16.43 0.51 -23.71
C MET A 21 17.04 1.78 -23.13
N VAL A 22 17.76 1.66 -22.00
CA VAL A 22 18.41 2.77 -21.30
C VAL A 22 19.50 3.38 -22.16
N ASP A 23 20.34 2.56 -22.80
CA ASP A 23 21.39 3.05 -23.68
C ASP A 23 20.82 3.86 -24.85
N GLN A 24 19.76 3.36 -25.50
CA GLN A 24 19.11 4.07 -26.59
C GLN A 24 18.44 5.38 -26.16
N LEU A 25 17.83 5.41 -24.97
CA LEU A 25 17.28 6.64 -24.40
C LEU A 25 18.39 7.64 -24.08
N PHE A 26 19.54 7.17 -23.59
CA PHE A 26 20.70 8.01 -23.35
C PHE A 26 21.20 8.65 -24.66
N PHE A 27 21.38 7.85 -25.72
CA PHE A 27 21.75 8.38 -27.04
C PHE A 27 20.72 9.37 -27.59
N PHE A 28 19.43 9.15 -27.34
CA PHE A 28 18.39 10.09 -27.72
C PHE A 28 18.50 11.42 -26.96
N PHE A 29 18.67 11.36 -25.63
CA PHE A 29 18.69 12.56 -24.81
C PHE A 29 19.95 13.42 -24.97
N PHE A 30 21.10 12.83 -25.26
CA PHE A 30 22.36 13.57 -25.39
C PHE A 30 22.78 13.85 -26.83
N ILE A 31 22.52 12.92 -27.75
CA ILE A 31 23.00 12.98 -29.14
C ILE A 31 21.84 13.19 -30.13
N GLY A 32 20.59 13.11 -29.68
CA GLY A 32 19.42 13.28 -30.55
C GLY A 32 19.18 12.12 -31.48
N LYS A 33 19.81 10.96 -31.26
CA LYS A 33 19.58 9.77 -32.09
C LYS A 33 18.25 9.12 -31.70
N ILE A 34 17.30 9.02 -32.62
CA ILE A 34 16.01 8.39 -32.35
C ILE A 34 16.24 6.90 -32.01
N PRO A 35 15.68 6.38 -30.89
CA PRO A 35 15.85 4.99 -30.50
C PRO A 35 15.37 4.03 -31.60
N PHE A 36 16.04 2.90 -31.76
CA PHE A 36 15.78 1.88 -32.80
C PHE A 36 15.91 2.33 -34.26
N THR A 37 16.38 3.55 -34.52
CA THR A 37 16.62 4.03 -35.88
C THR A 37 18.02 4.60 -36.03
N ASN A 38 18.48 4.78 -37.27
CA ASN A 38 19.75 5.44 -37.58
C ASN A 38 19.57 6.92 -37.91
N ILE A 39 18.44 7.51 -37.50
CA ILE A 39 18.11 8.90 -37.80
C ILE A 39 18.53 9.78 -36.63
N HIS A 40 19.25 10.86 -36.95
CA HIS A 40 19.60 11.92 -36.01
C HIS A 40 18.57 13.04 -36.10
N LEU A 41 18.03 13.47 -34.96
CA LEU A 41 17.24 14.69 -34.89
C LEU A 41 18.13 15.90 -35.11
N SER A 42 17.58 16.90 -35.79
CA SER A 42 18.15 18.24 -35.77
C SER A 42 18.13 18.82 -34.36
N ALA A 43 19.09 19.67 -34.03
CA ALA A 43 19.15 20.37 -32.75
C ALA A 43 17.85 21.14 -32.47
N ILE A 44 17.27 21.78 -33.50
CA ILE A 44 16.02 22.55 -33.36
C ILE A 44 14.86 21.64 -32.93
N SER A 45 14.72 20.47 -33.57
CA SER A 45 13.66 19.51 -33.21
C SER A 45 13.83 18.96 -31.79
N MET A 46 15.06 18.79 -31.34
CA MET A 46 15.38 18.30 -30.00
C MET A 46 15.02 19.33 -28.92
N VAL A 47 15.28 20.62 -29.19
CA VAL A 47 14.86 21.72 -28.31
C VAL A 47 13.34 21.81 -28.23
N ILE A 48 12.63 21.74 -29.35
CA ILE A 48 11.15 21.76 -29.38
C ILE A 48 10.58 20.57 -28.61
N PHE A 49 11.15 19.38 -28.81
CA PHE A 49 10.75 18.18 -28.07
C PHE A 49 10.84 18.41 -26.57
N TRP A 50 12.00 18.84 -26.05
CA TRP A 50 12.19 19.10 -24.63
C TRP A 50 11.27 20.21 -24.09
N ALA A 51 11.10 21.28 -24.86
CA ALA A 51 10.20 22.38 -24.50
C ALA A 51 8.74 21.92 -24.36
N ALA A 52 8.31 20.91 -25.10
CA ALA A 52 6.97 20.31 -24.97
C ALA A 52 6.90 19.22 -23.88
N THR A 53 7.93 18.38 -23.77
CA THR A 53 7.97 17.25 -22.84
C THR A 53 7.95 17.71 -21.38
N ILE A 54 8.66 18.79 -21.04
CA ILE A 54 8.73 19.29 -19.65
C ILE A 54 7.34 19.74 -19.13
N PRO A 55 6.62 20.66 -19.81
CA PRO A 55 5.26 21.03 -19.41
C PRO A 55 4.31 19.83 -19.37
N LEU A 56 4.42 18.94 -20.37
CA LEU A 56 3.57 17.76 -20.44
C LEU A 56 3.80 16.84 -19.24
N ALA A 57 5.06 16.61 -18.84
CA ALA A 57 5.41 15.80 -17.67
C ALA A 57 4.87 16.38 -16.36
N ILE A 58 4.87 17.72 -16.21
CA ILE A 58 4.30 18.39 -15.03
C ILE A 58 2.78 18.15 -14.94
N ILE A 59 2.07 18.31 -16.06
CA ILE A 59 0.63 18.05 -16.14
C ILE A 59 0.34 16.57 -15.89
N LEU A 60 1.11 15.68 -16.52
CA LEU A 60 0.99 14.24 -16.39
C LEU A 60 1.19 13.81 -14.94
N ARG A 61 2.16 14.38 -14.21
CA ARG A 61 2.40 14.06 -12.80
C ARG A 61 1.17 14.29 -11.94
N LYS A 62 0.50 15.43 -12.12
CA LYS A 62 -0.73 15.77 -11.38
C LYS A 62 -1.87 14.81 -11.73
N SER A 63 -2.01 14.49 -13.02
CA SER A 63 -3.00 13.52 -13.51
C SER A 63 -2.74 12.10 -13.03
N LEU A 64 -1.50 11.63 -13.08
CA LEU A 64 -1.08 10.32 -12.62
C LEU A 64 -1.35 10.14 -11.13
N SER A 65 -1.05 11.15 -10.31
CA SER A 65 -1.35 11.09 -8.88
C SER A 65 -2.85 10.96 -8.63
N ALA A 66 -3.69 11.72 -9.34
CA ALA A 66 -5.14 11.61 -9.22
C ALA A 66 -5.65 10.24 -9.67
N LEU A 67 -5.10 9.68 -10.75
CA LEU A 67 -5.43 8.33 -11.22
C LEU A 67 -4.99 7.26 -10.21
N VAL A 68 -3.81 7.38 -9.62
CA VAL A 68 -3.31 6.46 -8.60
C VAL A 68 -4.24 6.48 -7.38
N TRP A 69 -4.60 7.66 -6.87
CA TRP A 69 -5.55 7.77 -5.76
C TRP A 69 -6.90 7.17 -6.11
N LYS A 70 -7.43 7.44 -7.32
CA LYS A 70 -8.69 6.86 -7.77
C LYS A 70 -8.65 5.33 -7.88
N ILE A 71 -7.53 4.77 -8.33
CA ILE A 71 -7.34 3.31 -8.38
C ILE A 71 -7.29 2.73 -6.96
N ILE A 72 -6.60 3.41 -6.04
CA ILE A 72 -6.56 3.02 -4.62
C ILE A 72 -7.96 3.07 -4.02
N ASP A 73 -8.73 4.13 -4.28
CA ASP A 73 -10.10 4.27 -3.78
C ASP A 73 -10.98 3.12 -4.27
N VAL A 74 -10.96 2.81 -5.58
CA VAL A 74 -11.71 1.68 -6.15
C VAL A 74 -11.24 0.34 -5.58
N ALA A 75 -9.93 0.14 -5.45
CA ALA A 75 -9.38 -1.08 -4.85
C ALA A 75 -9.77 -1.19 -3.37
N SER A 76 -9.81 -0.08 -2.65
CA SER A 76 -10.25 -0.02 -1.25
C SER A 76 -11.73 -0.33 -1.14
N GLU A 77 -12.59 0.20 -2.01
CA GLU A 77 -14.02 -0.08 -2.01
C GLU A 77 -14.30 -1.55 -2.34
N LEU A 78 -13.59 -2.13 -3.32
CA LEU A 78 -13.68 -3.55 -3.64
C LEU A 78 -13.22 -4.42 -2.47
N THR A 79 -12.15 -4.02 -1.80
CA THR A 79 -11.62 -4.72 -0.62
C THR A 79 -12.58 -4.61 0.56
N GLN A 80 -13.14 -3.43 0.81
CA GLN A 80 -14.16 -3.19 1.84
C GLN A 80 -15.44 -3.98 1.54
N ARG A 81 -15.92 -4.02 0.28
CA ARG A 81 -17.07 -4.85 -0.11
C ARG A 81 -16.79 -6.34 0.12
N ARG A 82 -15.56 -6.80 -0.15
CA ARG A 82 -15.15 -8.18 0.10
C ARG A 82 -15.09 -8.48 1.60
N ILE A 83 -14.43 -7.60 2.37
CA ILE A 83 -14.34 -7.71 3.83
C ILE A 83 -15.74 -7.66 4.45
N ASN A 84 -16.60 -6.74 4.05
CA ASN A 84 -17.98 -6.63 4.55
C ASN A 84 -18.80 -7.90 4.28
N ARG A 85 -18.69 -8.50 3.08
CA ARG A 85 -19.32 -9.80 2.78
C ARG A 85 -18.77 -10.92 3.63
N THR A 86 -17.45 -10.98 3.81
CA THR A 86 -16.79 -11.96 4.67
C THR A 86 -17.19 -11.77 6.14
N PHE A 87 -17.24 -10.53 6.64
CA PHE A 87 -17.62 -10.21 8.02
C PHE A 87 -19.09 -10.52 8.29
N ARG A 88 -19.97 -10.27 7.32
CA ARG A 88 -21.39 -10.64 7.38
C ARG A 88 -21.62 -12.15 7.28
N GLN A 89 -20.68 -12.89 6.69
CA GLN A 89 -20.72 -14.34 6.65
C GLN A 89 -20.18 -14.97 7.95
N PHE A 90 -19.21 -14.34 8.61
CA PHE A 90 -18.73 -14.72 9.94
C PHE A 90 -19.63 -14.23 11.08
N THR A 91 -20.42 -13.18 10.84
CA THR A 91 -21.38 -12.63 11.79
C THR A 91 -22.78 -12.82 11.21
N PRO A 92 -23.40 -14.01 11.38
CA PRO A 92 -24.81 -14.14 11.10
C PRO A 92 -25.53 -13.19 12.04
N ASP A 93 -26.46 -12.45 11.46
CA ASP A 93 -27.38 -11.51 12.09
C ASP A 93 -27.71 -11.89 13.55
N ARG A 94 -27.65 -10.90 14.47
CA ARG A 94 -28.27 -10.92 15.82
C ARG A 94 -27.48 -11.37 17.07
N LYS A 95 -26.17 -11.15 17.24
CA LYS A 95 -25.45 -11.56 18.50
C LYS A 95 -24.29 -10.67 19.01
N ASN A 96 -24.30 -9.36 18.76
CA ASN A 96 -23.26 -8.47 19.31
C ASN A 96 -23.29 -8.29 20.84
N GLU A 97 -24.34 -8.75 21.52
CA GLU A 97 -24.38 -8.81 22.99
C GLU A 97 -23.36 -9.81 23.55
N LEU A 98 -23.18 -10.96 22.91
CA LEU A 98 -22.23 -11.98 23.39
C LEU A 98 -20.77 -11.57 23.17
N ALA A 99 -20.48 -10.84 22.09
CA ALA A 99 -19.15 -10.28 21.86
C ALA A 99 -18.84 -9.17 22.87
N LEU A 100 -19.80 -8.29 23.16
CA LEU A 100 -19.69 -7.28 24.23
C LEU A 100 -19.53 -7.92 25.61
N VAL A 101 -20.31 -8.95 25.93
CA VAL A 101 -20.21 -9.73 27.17
C VAL A 101 -18.87 -10.46 27.25
N ALA A 102 -18.40 -11.08 26.16
CA ALA A 102 -17.09 -11.73 26.13
C ALA A 102 -15.96 -10.73 26.34
N THR A 103 -16.04 -9.54 25.71
CA THR A 103 -15.07 -8.46 25.89
C THR A 103 -15.09 -7.91 27.32
N TYR A 104 -16.29 -7.77 27.91
CA TYR A 104 -16.47 -7.34 29.29
C TYR A 104 -15.96 -8.37 30.31
N LEU A 105 -16.22 -9.67 30.09
CA LEU A 105 -15.69 -10.76 30.91
C LEU A 105 -14.17 -10.82 30.83
N LEU A 106 -13.58 -10.68 29.63
CA LEU A 106 -12.14 -10.59 29.43
C LEU A 106 -11.51 -9.37 30.13
N TYR A 107 -12.23 -8.25 30.16
CA TYR A 107 -11.79 -7.06 30.90
C TYR A 107 -11.80 -7.30 32.42
N GLN A 108 -12.85 -7.97 32.94
CA GLN A 108 -12.95 -8.32 34.35
C GLN A 108 -11.93 -9.38 34.77
N THR A 109 -11.66 -10.40 33.95
CA THR A 109 -10.60 -11.39 34.23
C THR A 109 -9.22 -10.74 34.24
N LYS A 110 -8.97 -9.78 33.33
CA LYS A 110 -7.72 -9.01 33.33
C LYS A 110 -7.59 -8.08 34.55
N LYS A 111 -8.69 -7.58 35.10
CA LYS A 111 -8.72 -6.81 36.36
C LYS A 111 -8.55 -7.70 37.60
N SER A 112 -8.83 -9.00 37.50
CA SER A 112 -8.84 -9.95 38.62
C SER A 112 -7.65 -10.91 38.66
N GLU A 113 -6.58 -10.65 37.91
CA GLU A 113 -5.28 -11.26 38.23
C GLU A 113 -4.78 -10.74 39.60
N PRO A 114 -4.57 -11.61 40.60
CA PRO A 114 -4.19 -11.22 41.95
C PRO A 114 -2.67 -11.05 42.00
N GLY A 115 -2.22 -9.84 41.74
CA GLY A 115 -0.88 -9.38 42.12
C GLY A 115 -0.89 -8.98 43.59
N SER A 116 -0.31 -9.83 44.42
CA SER A 116 0.05 -9.61 45.82
C SER A 116 0.26 -8.14 46.22
N ASN A 117 -0.53 -7.64 47.17
CA ASN A 117 0.04 -6.84 48.24
C ASN A 117 -0.76 -7.11 49.51
N ILE A 118 -0.04 -7.73 50.43
CA ILE A 118 -0.46 -8.09 51.77
C ILE A 118 -0.67 -6.77 52.51
N GLU A 119 -1.92 -6.42 52.83
CA GLU A 119 -2.19 -5.43 53.86
C GLU A 119 -2.23 -6.19 55.20
N PRO A 120 -1.33 -5.91 56.16
CA PRO A 120 -1.37 -6.59 57.45
C PRO A 120 -2.60 -6.13 58.22
N GLN A 121 -3.56 -7.04 58.27
CA GLN A 121 -4.65 -7.18 59.22
C GLN A 121 -4.30 -6.62 60.62
N LYS A 122 -4.76 -5.40 60.93
CA LYS A 122 -4.85 -4.90 62.32
C LYS A 122 -6.17 -5.37 62.95
N LEU A 123 -6.15 -6.58 63.53
CA LEU A 123 -6.96 -6.94 64.71
C LEU A 123 -6.10 -6.59 65.94
N ALA A 124 -6.55 -6.05 67.07
CA ALA A 124 -7.87 -5.79 67.63
C ALA A 124 -7.73 -4.71 68.75
N PRO A 125 -8.81 -4.31 69.45
CA PRO A 125 -8.86 -3.14 70.34
C PRO A 125 -8.30 -3.44 71.75
N SER A 126 -7.72 -2.43 72.41
CA SER A 126 -7.40 -2.48 73.85
C SER A 126 -8.03 -1.29 74.58
N LEU A 127 -8.92 -1.61 75.51
CA LEU A 127 -9.46 -0.72 76.54
C LEU A 127 -8.35 -0.31 77.52
N THR A 128 -8.20 1.00 77.73
CA THR A 128 -7.98 1.66 79.02
C THR A 128 -8.51 3.08 78.92
#